data_AF-A0A3N9MVB7-F1
#
_entry.id   AF-A0A3N9MVB7-F1
#
_cell.length_a   1.000
_cell.length_b   1.000
_cell.length_c   1.000
_cell.angle_alpha   90.00
_cell.angle_beta   90.00
_cell.angle_gamma   90.00
#
_symmetry.space_group_name_H-M   'P 1'
#
loop_
_entity.id
_entity.type
_entity.pdbx_description
1 polymer ?
#
loop_
_entity_poly.entity_id
_entity_poly.type
_entity_poly.pdbx_seq_one_letter_code
_entity_poly.pdbx_strand_id
1 'polypeptide(L)'
;MTFPSKNTHAIRVDNSEYLWHLNSDWEVKNTWITIAQKDFESNQLLLLDPYHHDILPTKKTIIAAIKFGIKHGWNPLMKGQSIRLAWNGKTFEVLPMEMQDWEHHKQKKYLK
;
A
#
# COMPACT_ATOMS: atom_id res chain seq x y z
N MET A 1 -2.44 -5.71 18.73
CA MET A 1 -2.72 -6.73 17.70
C MET A 1 -1.47 -7.56 17.52
N THR A 2 -1.55 -8.88 17.69
CA THR A 2 -0.41 -9.79 17.51
C THR A 2 -0.30 -10.11 16.03
N PHE A 3 0.72 -9.57 15.38
CA PHE A 3 1.05 -9.89 14.00
C PHE A 3 1.99 -11.11 14.01
N PRO A 4 1.80 -12.13 13.15
CA PRO A 4 0.93 -12.23 11.97
C PRO A 4 -0.53 -12.66 12.25
N SER A 5 -1.45 -12.35 11.32
CA SER A 5 -2.88 -12.73 11.33
C SER A 5 -3.22 -13.76 10.24
N LYS A 6 -4.45 -14.31 10.25
CA LYS A 6 -4.98 -15.16 9.17
C LYS A 6 -4.93 -14.40 7.83
N ASN A 7 -4.49 -15.05 6.75
CA ASN A 7 -4.23 -14.45 5.43
C ASN A 7 -3.02 -13.50 5.35
N THR A 8 -2.05 -13.65 6.25
CA THR A 8 -0.73 -13.01 6.08
C THR A 8 0.07 -13.76 5.04
N HIS A 9 0.63 -13.02 4.09
CA HIS A 9 1.45 -13.54 3.01
C HIS A 9 2.88 -13.03 3.16
N ALA A 10 3.85 -13.91 2.96
CA ALA A 10 5.27 -13.53 2.89
C ALA A 10 5.65 -13.11 1.46
N ILE A 11 6.41 -12.02 1.35
CA ILE A 11 7.04 -11.55 0.13
C ILE A 11 8.47 -11.13 0.43
N ARG A 12 9.34 -11.24 -0.58
CA ARG A 12 10.69 -10.71 -0.50
C ARG A 12 10.77 -9.48 -1.38
N VAL A 13 11.21 -8.37 -0.80
CA VAL A 13 11.50 -7.13 -1.51
C VAL A 13 13.00 -6.89 -1.36
N ASP A 14 13.71 -7.02 -2.47
CA ASP A 14 15.18 -6.99 -2.51
C ASP A 14 15.81 -8.01 -1.55
N ASN A 15 16.48 -7.57 -0.48
CA ASN A 15 17.11 -8.43 0.53
C ASN A 15 16.32 -8.56 1.84
N SER A 16 15.11 -8.01 1.90
CA SER A 16 14.28 -8.01 3.10
C SER A 16 13.02 -8.83 2.89
N GLU A 17 12.69 -9.68 3.86
CA GLU A 17 11.38 -10.35 3.92
C GLU A 17 10.36 -9.42 4.57
N TYR A 18 9.23 -9.28 3.91
CA TYR A 18 8.07 -8.57 4.42
C TYR A 18 6.88 -9.52 4.50
N LEU A 19 6.09 -9.30 5.52
CA LEU A 19 4.79 -9.92 5.70
C LEU A 19 3.75 -8.85 5.37
N TRP A 20 2.81 -9.20 4.50
CA TRP A 20 1.71 -8.32 4.15
C TRP A 20 0.39 -9.01 4.39
N HIS A 21 -0.63 -8.24 4.73
CA HIS A 21 -1.99 -8.76 4.81
C HIS A 21 -2.98 -7.78 4.21
N LEU A 22 -4.00 -8.34 3.57
CA LEU A 22 -5.18 -7.58 3.15
C LEU A 22 -6.10 -7.39 4.35
N ASN A 23 -6.70 -6.21 4.46
CA ASN A 23 -7.82 -6.03 5.36
C ASN A 23 -9.05 -6.76 4.81
N SER A 24 -9.95 -7.23 5.69
CA SER A 24 -11.17 -7.93 5.30
C SER A 24 -12.10 -7.08 4.43
N ASP A 25 -11.98 -5.76 4.52
CA ASP A 25 -12.80 -4.80 3.75
C ASP A 25 -12.20 -4.43 2.39
N TRP A 26 -11.24 -5.21 1.87
CA TRP A 26 -10.54 -4.90 0.61
C TRP A 26 -11.44 -4.69 -0.59
N GLU A 27 -12.55 -5.40 -0.66
CA GLU A 27 -13.47 -5.27 -1.80
C GLU A 27 -14.49 -4.13 -1.64
N VAL A 28 -14.54 -3.47 -0.47
CA VAL A 28 -15.67 -2.59 -0.09
C VAL A 28 -15.25 -1.14 0.22
N LYS A 29 -14.08 -0.91 0.84
CA LYS A 29 -13.64 0.44 1.27
C LYS A 29 -12.14 0.63 1.12
N ASN A 30 -11.71 1.89 0.96
CA ASN A 30 -10.33 2.39 0.99
C ASN A 30 -9.38 1.44 1.70
N THR A 31 -8.50 0.79 0.94
CA THR A 31 -7.90 -0.43 1.46
C THR A 31 -6.45 -0.25 1.86
N TRP A 32 -6.28 -0.34 3.17
CA TRP A 32 -5.00 -0.46 3.80
C TRP A 32 -4.44 -1.87 3.59
N ILE A 33 -3.20 -1.94 3.13
CA ILE A 33 -2.36 -3.11 3.24
C ILE A 33 -1.41 -2.85 4.39
N THR A 34 -1.41 -3.71 5.39
CA THR A 34 -0.37 -3.61 6.41
C THR A 34 0.84 -4.37 5.94
N ILE A 35 1.99 -3.73 6.03
CA ILE A 35 3.30 -4.28 5.76
C ILE A 35 4.06 -4.30 7.07
N ALA A 36 4.58 -5.46 7.47
CA ALA A 36 5.58 -5.54 8.52
C ALA A 36 6.81 -6.22 7.95
N GLN A 37 7.99 -5.72 8.29
CA GLN A 37 9.20 -6.46 7.99
C GLN A 37 9.27 -7.68 8.89
N LYS A 38 9.64 -8.83 8.33
CA LYS A 38 9.87 -10.04 9.12
C LYS A 38 10.96 -9.73 10.15
N ASP A 39 10.76 -10.20 11.38
CA ASP A 39 11.65 -9.98 12.53
C ASP A 39 11.65 -8.55 13.11
N PHE A 40 10.70 -7.69 12.72
CA PHE A 40 10.45 -6.39 13.34
C PHE A 40 9.07 -6.34 14.00
N GLU A 41 8.99 -5.76 15.21
CA GLU A 41 7.72 -5.57 15.94
C GLU A 41 6.83 -4.47 15.34
N SER A 42 7.39 -3.62 14.46
CA SER A 42 6.64 -2.54 13.83
C SER A 42 5.92 -3.01 12.57
N ASN A 43 4.62 -2.73 12.51
CA ASN A 43 3.80 -2.85 11.32
C ASN A 43 3.43 -1.46 10.81
N GLN A 44 3.66 -1.19 9.53
CA GLN A 44 3.26 0.05 8.89
C GLN A 44 2.12 -0.18 7.91
N LEU A 45 1.26 0.83 7.80
CA LEU A 45 0.14 0.81 6.90
C LEU A 45 0.54 1.44 5.56
N LEU A 46 0.45 0.65 4.50
CA LEU A 46 0.54 1.07 3.11
C LEU A 46 -0.88 1.18 2.56
N LEU A 47 -1.37 2.39 2.33
CA LEU A 47 -2.67 2.54 1.68
C LEU A 47 -2.48 2.41 0.17
N LEU A 48 -3.19 1.46 -0.42
CA LEU A 48 -3.29 1.31 -1.87
C LEU A 48 -4.72 1.67 -2.25
N ASP A 49 -4.86 2.77 -3.00
CA ASP A 49 -6.17 3.20 -3.48
C ASP A 49 -6.73 2.13 -4.45
N PRO A 50 -7.85 1.46 -4.09
CA PRO A 50 -8.43 0.38 -4.88
C PRO A 50 -9.30 0.91 -6.04
N TYR A 51 -9.49 2.23 -6.22
CA TYR A 51 -10.39 2.77 -7.23
C TYR A 51 -9.98 2.51 -8.69
N HIS A 52 -8.86 1.83 -8.92
CA HIS A 52 -8.59 1.23 -10.22
C HIS A 52 -9.07 -0.22 -10.21
N HIS A 53 -10.17 -0.52 -10.90
CA HIS A 53 -10.64 -1.90 -11.16
C HIS A 53 -9.55 -2.81 -11.78
N ASP A 54 -8.44 -2.23 -12.25
CA ASP A 54 -7.31 -2.95 -12.84
C ASP A 54 -6.23 -3.35 -11.82
N ILE A 55 -6.30 -2.91 -10.55
CA ILE A 55 -5.30 -3.29 -9.55
C ILE A 55 -5.73 -4.52 -8.74
N LEU A 56 -5.17 -5.67 -9.10
CA LEU A 56 -5.25 -6.85 -8.27
C LEU A 56 -4.12 -6.82 -7.22
N PRO A 57 -4.41 -7.11 -5.93
CA PRO A 57 -3.41 -7.18 -4.86
C PRO A 57 -2.56 -8.46 -4.98
N THR A 58 -1.85 -8.60 -6.10
CA THR A 58 -0.93 -9.70 -6.33
C THR A 58 0.39 -9.42 -5.64
N LYS A 59 1.17 -10.47 -5.35
CA LYS A 59 2.54 -10.33 -4.81
C LYS A 59 3.38 -9.34 -5.62
N LYS A 60 3.27 -9.36 -6.96
CA LYS A 60 4.00 -8.45 -7.85
C LYS A 60 3.61 -6.99 -7.63
N THR A 61 2.32 -6.71 -7.52
CA THR A 61 1.78 -5.37 -7.22
C THR A 61 2.27 -4.87 -5.87
N ILE A 62 2.22 -5.72 -4.83
CA ILE A 62 2.63 -5.34 -3.48
C ILE A 62 4.13 -5.05 -3.42
N ILE A 63 4.96 -5.89 -4.05
CA ILE A 63 6.41 -5.65 -4.15
C ILE A 63 6.68 -4.31 -4.85
N ALA A 64 6.00 -4.03 -5.95
CA ALA A 64 6.17 -2.77 -6.68
C ALA A 64 5.74 -1.55 -5.84
N ALA A 65 4.64 -1.66 -5.08
CA ALA A 65 4.17 -0.61 -4.20
C ALA A 65 5.14 -0.33 -3.04
N ILE A 66 5.68 -1.38 -2.41
CA ILE A 66 6.70 -1.25 -1.35
C ILE A 66 7.96 -0.57 -1.90
N LYS A 67 8.48 -1.04 -3.03
CA LYS A 67 9.65 -0.44 -3.68
C LYS A 67 9.42 1.03 -4.01
N PHE A 68 8.24 1.34 -4.53
CA PHE A 68 7.88 2.71 -4.86
C PHE A 68 7.82 3.59 -3.61
N GLY A 69 7.16 3.11 -2.54
CA GLY A 69 7.10 3.84 -1.28
C GLY A 69 8.48 4.11 -0.69
N ILE A 70 9.34 3.09 -0.61
CA ILE A 70 10.72 3.22 -0.10
C ILE A 70 11.51 4.24 -0.91
N LYS A 71 11.40 4.19 -2.24
CA LYS A 71 12.04 5.17 -3.14
C LYS A 71 11.58 6.61 -2.87
N HIS A 72 10.36 6.80 -2.37
CA HIS A 72 9.77 8.11 -2.05
C HIS A 72 9.83 8.44 -0.55
N GLY A 73 10.74 7.82 0.20
CA GLY A 73 11.02 8.17 1.59
C GLY A 73 10.11 7.51 2.62
N TRP A 74 9.27 6.55 2.23
CA TRP A 74 8.54 5.72 3.18
C TRP A 74 9.47 4.70 3.82
N ASN A 75 9.54 4.68 5.15
CA ASN A 75 10.31 3.69 5.88
C ASN A 75 9.36 2.71 6.61
N PRO A 76 9.23 1.45 6.15
CA PRO A 76 8.38 0.46 6.79
C PRO A 76 8.84 0.07 8.21
N LEU A 77 10.02 0.49 8.65
CA LEU A 77 10.51 0.27 10.01
C LEU A 77 10.12 1.39 10.98
N MET A 78 9.81 2.59 10.49
CA MET A 78 9.47 3.75 11.32
C MET A 78 8.01 3.72 11.73
N LYS A 79 7.77 3.62 13.04
CA LYS A 79 6.42 3.60 13.60
C LYS A 79 5.67 4.90 13.31
N GLY A 80 4.47 4.78 12.74
CA GLY A 80 3.57 5.90 12.49
C GLY A 80 3.77 6.61 11.16
N GLN A 81 4.70 6.13 10.32
CA GLN A 81 4.85 6.63 8.95
C GLN A 81 4.05 5.76 8.00
N SER A 82 2.77 6.10 7.80
CA SER A 82 2.01 5.55 6.68
C SER A 82 2.35 6.29 5.38
N ILE A 83 2.20 5.61 4.25
CA ILE A 83 2.22 6.25 2.93
C ILE A 83 0.99 5.80 2.15
N ARG A 84 0.48 6.73 1.34
CA ARG A 84 -0.65 6.48 0.47
C ARG A 84 -0.20 6.50 -0.97
N LEU A 85 -0.50 5.42 -1.68
CA LEU A 85 -0.17 5.23 -3.08
C LEU A 85 -1.45 5.00 -3.89
N ALA A 86 -1.58 5.70 -5.01
CA ALA A 86 -2.61 5.42 -6.00
C ALA A 86 -1.98 4.81 -7.26
N TRP A 87 -2.70 3.89 -7.90
CA TRP A 87 -2.32 3.35 -9.19
C TRP A 87 -2.94 4.18 -10.31
N ASN A 88 -2.11 4.68 -11.23
CA ASN A 88 -2.57 5.51 -12.35
C ASN A 88 -2.70 4.76 -13.68
N GLY A 89 -2.72 3.43 -13.66
CA GLY A 89 -2.74 2.57 -14.84
C GLY A 89 -1.36 2.16 -15.35
N LYS A 90 -0.29 2.87 -14.96
CA LYS A 90 1.10 2.60 -15.40
C LYS A 90 2.11 2.48 -14.26
N THR A 91 1.95 3.28 -13.21
CA THR A 91 2.83 3.32 -12.02
C THR A 91 2.02 3.72 -10.79
N PHE A 92 2.66 3.64 -9.63
CA PHE A 92 2.18 4.30 -8.42
C PHE A 92 2.49 5.80 -8.44
N GLU A 93 1.67 6.56 -7.73
CA GLU A 93 1.89 7.95 -7.37
C GLU A 93 1.62 8.14 -5.88
N VAL A 94 2.39 9.03 -5.22
CA VAL A 94 2.17 9.35 -3.81
C VAL A 94 0.98 10.29 -3.71
N LEU A 95 0.00 9.93 -2.89
CA LEU A 95 -1.12 10.82 -2.56
C LEU A 95 -0.88 11.55 -1.24
N PRO A 96 -1.32 12.82 -1.13
CA PRO A 96 -1.37 13.49 0.17
C PRO A 96 -2.26 12.70 1.12
N MET A 97 -1.82 12.55 2.37
CA MET A 97 -2.57 11.81 3.39
C MET A 97 -3.94 12.46 3.69
N GLU A 98 -4.06 13.77 3.44
CA GLU A 98 -5.26 14.59 3.66
C GLU A 98 -6.25 14.59 2.48
N MET A 99 -5.87 14.10 1.31
CA MET A 99 -6.69 14.16 0.09
C MET A 99 -7.74 13.05 0.08
N GLN A 100 -9.03 13.34 -0.07
CA GLN A 100 -10.04 12.28 -0.19
C GLN A 100 -9.98 11.61 -1.57
N ASP A 101 -10.19 10.28 -1.67
CA ASP A 101 -9.98 9.49 -2.91
C ASP A 101 -10.74 10.11 -4.10
N TRP A 102 -11.95 10.61 -3.86
CA TRP A 102 -12.80 11.20 -4.89
C TRP A 102 -12.30 12.56 -5.43
N GLU A 103 -11.48 13.31 -4.68
CA GLU A 103 -10.94 14.62 -5.11
C GLU A 103 -9.80 14.44 -6.12
N HIS A 104 -8.93 13.46 -5.90
CA HIS A 104 -7.82 13.12 -6.80
C HIS A 104 -8.34 12.69 -8.19
N HIS A 105 -9.38 11.86 -8.21
CA HIS A 105 -10.00 11.40 -9.45
C HIS A 105 -10.76 12.48 -10.21
N LYS A 106 -11.36 13.47 -9.53
CA LYS A 106 -11.96 14.63 -10.21
C LYS A 106 -10.89 15.43 -10.95
N GLN A 107 -9.73 15.69 -10.36
CA GLN A 107 -8.67 16.46 -11.03
C GLN A 107 -8.16 15.77 -12.31
N LYS A 108 -8.04 14.43 -12.32
CA LYS A 108 -7.61 13.70 -13.52
C LYS A 108 -8.66 13.62 -14.64
N LYS A 109 -9.95 13.67 -14.32
CA LYS A 109 -11.02 13.59 -15.33
C LYS A 109 -11.18 14.90 -16.13
N TYR A 110 -10.69 16.03 -15.62
CA TYR A 110 -10.79 17.35 -16.25
C TYR A 110 -9.47 17.88 -16.83
N LEU A 111 -8.37 17.11 -16.77
CA LEU A 111 -7.12 17.40 -17.49
C LEU A 111 -7.14 16.79 -18.90
N LYS A 112 -8.19 17.08 -19.67
CA LYS A 112 -8.26 16.81 -21.12
C LYS A 112 -8.08 18.11 -21.90
#